data_AF-A0A356TLW0-F1
#
_entry.id   AF-A0A356TLW0-F1
#
_cell.length_a   1.000
_cell.length_b   1.000
_cell.length_c   1.000
_cell.angle_alpha   90.00
_cell.angle_beta   90.00
_cell.angle_gamma   90.00
#
_symmetry.space_group_name_H-M   'P 1'
#
loop_
_entity.id
_entity.type
_entity.pdbx_description
1 polymer ?
#
loop_
_entity_poly.entity_id
_entity_poly.type
_entity_poly.pdbx_seq_one_letter_code
_entity_poly.pdbx_strand_id
1 'polypeptide(L)'
;CDGGDDDCDARTDEDFDCVQSTTASGMTMCGNPGSRRCSASCTWADAAFTSPESAATCDYCDDSGMGLGEEVPFATSMGYSDVDRFWSAYGTARVKLVVPLLWAVNDAHPSGVGGVYAADTVVIGYSDTYLEASVTTVATAGEPVMGGWALVVLPEGAASHIGSSSMRPDGVRGWAAQWSFSTFVGIGLRNDADSVCFYELLSGTDRAMNTCFGVGFTSPPSWTHQNGPATTSVTQSLRLRITPDDVSTPQDETAMELTAPTLMAACDNGTSAPCGMTVSPGDRFEVGITAMGGSNGADVERPRIQVTSYDSCP
;
A
#
# COMPACT_ATOMS: atom_id res chain seq x y z
N CYS A 1 -26.08 -39.67 -4.75
CA CYS A 1 -26.11 -38.43 -5.55
C CYS A 1 -27.49 -38.21 -6.15
N ASP A 2 -28.53 -38.31 -5.33
CA ASP A 2 -29.91 -38.05 -5.72
C ASP A 2 -30.52 -36.94 -4.84
N GLY A 3 -29.69 -36.31 -3.98
CA GLY A 3 -30.14 -35.36 -2.98
C GLY A 3 -30.88 -36.00 -1.82
N GLY A 4 -30.78 -37.33 -1.64
CA GLY A 4 -31.36 -38.11 -0.57
C GLY A 4 -30.36 -38.50 0.53
N ASP A 5 -30.93 -38.97 1.65
CA ASP A 5 -30.26 -39.64 2.75
C ASP A 5 -30.45 -41.15 2.56
N ASP A 6 -29.51 -41.79 1.85
CA ASP A 6 -29.65 -43.18 1.42
C ASP A 6 -29.33 -44.19 2.53
N ASP A 7 -28.63 -43.77 3.59
CA ASP A 7 -28.22 -44.62 4.71
C ASP A 7 -28.96 -44.31 6.04
N CYS A 8 -29.83 -43.30 6.02
CA CYS A 8 -30.68 -42.84 7.11
C CYS A 8 -29.91 -42.24 8.31
N ASP A 9 -28.74 -41.63 8.10
CA ASP A 9 -27.96 -40.97 9.14
C ASP A 9 -28.31 -39.47 9.35
N ALA A 10 -29.30 -38.98 8.60
CA ALA A 10 -29.76 -37.60 8.52
C ALA A 10 -28.79 -36.62 7.84
N ARG A 11 -27.84 -37.12 7.05
CA ARG A 11 -27.02 -36.34 6.12
C ARG A 11 -27.44 -36.66 4.69
N THR A 12 -26.95 -35.88 3.75
CA THR A 12 -27.35 -35.99 2.34
C THR A 12 -26.09 -36.13 1.51
N ASP A 13 -26.03 -37.20 0.72
CA ASP A 13 -24.93 -37.48 -0.20
C ASP A 13 -23.52 -37.39 0.46
N GLU A 14 -23.38 -37.82 1.72
CA GLU A 14 -22.16 -37.73 2.54
C GLU A 14 -20.98 -38.58 2.06
N ASP A 15 -21.24 -39.59 1.23
CA ASP A 15 -20.22 -40.40 0.54
C ASP A 15 -19.69 -39.74 -0.75
N PHE A 16 -20.11 -38.51 -1.06
CA PHE A 16 -19.69 -37.75 -2.24
C PHE A 16 -18.98 -36.44 -1.87
N ASP A 17 -18.30 -35.83 -2.85
CA ASP A 17 -17.58 -34.57 -2.65
C ASP A 17 -18.51 -33.36 -2.38
N CYS A 18 -19.77 -33.45 -2.83
CA CYS A 18 -20.77 -32.39 -2.70
C CYS A 18 -22.20 -32.89 -2.98
N VAL A 19 -23.20 -32.14 -2.50
CA VAL A 19 -24.62 -32.39 -2.79
C VAL A 19 -25.00 -31.82 -4.15
N GLN A 20 -25.72 -32.60 -4.97
CA GLN A 20 -26.06 -32.23 -6.35
C GLN A 20 -26.70 -30.82 -6.44
N SER A 21 -26.28 -30.03 -7.45
CA SER A 21 -26.76 -28.66 -7.70
C SER A 21 -26.49 -27.63 -6.61
N THR A 22 -25.78 -27.97 -5.53
CA THR A 22 -25.30 -26.96 -4.58
C THR A 22 -24.19 -26.12 -5.19
N THR A 23 -24.04 -24.91 -4.66
CA THR A 23 -22.96 -23.98 -4.98
C THR A 23 -22.15 -23.74 -3.73
N ALA A 24 -20.82 -23.75 -3.86
CA ALA A 24 -19.89 -23.36 -2.81
C ALA A 24 -18.99 -22.24 -3.31
N SER A 25 -18.75 -21.24 -2.47
CA SER A 25 -17.69 -20.25 -2.69
C SER A 25 -16.34 -20.80 -2.23
N GLY A 26 -15.26 -20.41 -2.90
CA GLY A 26 -13.90 -20.75 -2.52
C GLY A 26 -12.88 -20.08 -3.44
N MET A 27 -11.61 -20.45 -3.28
CA MET A 27 -10.55 -20.05 -4.21
C MET A 27 -10.43 -21.07 -5.34
N THR A 28 -10.29 -20.58 -6.58
CA THR A 28 -9.91 -21.41 -7.73
C THR A 28 -8.50 -21.97 -7.53
N MET A 29 -8.09 -22.92 -8.37
CA MET A 29 -6.70 -23.42 -8.35
C MET A 29 -5.68 -22.30 -8.58
N CYS A 30 -6.10 -21.21 -9.24
CA CYS A 30 -5.28 -20.03 -9.52
C CYS A 30 -5.49 -18.90 -8.48
N GLY A 31 -5.98 -19.21 -7.28
CA GLY A 31 -6.07 -18.28 -6.14
C GLY A 31 -7.16 -17.19 -6.22
N ASN A 32 -8.00 -17.19 -7.26
CA ASN A 32 -9.06 -16.18 -7.40
C ASN A 32 -10.33 -16.61 -6.65
N PRO A 33 -11.04 -15.68 -5.97
CA PRO A 33 -12.33 -15.98 -5.38
C PRO A 33 -13.34 -16.33 -6.48
N GLY A 34 -14.10 -17.40 -6.28
CA GLY A 34 -15.10 -17.86 -7.22
C GLY A 34 -16.18 -18.70 -6.56
N SER A 35 -17.13 -19.15 -7.38
CA SER A 35 -18.15 -20.13 -6.99
C SER A 35 -18.02 -21.37 -7.85
N ARG A 36 -18.03 -22.55 -7.24
CA ARG A 36 -18.11 -23.83 -7.92
C ARG A 36 -19.49 -24.45 -7.72
N ARG A 37 -20.00 -25.10 -8.77
CA ARG A 37 -21.25 -25.85 -8.71
C ARG A 37 -21.01 -27.35 -8.64
N CYS A 38 -21.77 -28.04 -7.80
CA CYS A 38 -21.78 -29.49 -7.74
C CYS A 38 -22.51 -30.07 -8.95
N SER A 39 -21.84 -30.94 -9.70
CA SER A 39 -22.35 -31.58 -10.91
C SER A 39 -23.41 -32.65 -10.59
N ALA A 40 -24.00 -33.22 -11.65
CA ALA A 40 -24.89 -34.37 -11.52
C ALA A 40 -24.18 -35.67 -11.12
N SER A 41 -22.85 -35.70 -11.13
CA SER A 41 -22.05 -36.82 -10.61
C SER A 41 -21.60 -36.62 -9.15
N CYS A 42 -22.13 -35.60 -8.45
CA CYS A 42 -21.72 -35.21 -7.10
C CYS A 42 -20.21 -34.99 -6.93
N THR A 43 -19.63 -34.42 -7.98
CA THR A 43 -18.27 -33.90 -8.01
C THR A 43 -18.32 -32.43 -8.37
N TRP A 44 -17.37 -31.64 -7.89
CA TRP A 44 -17.26 -30.23 -8.28
C TRP A 44 -17.01 -30.11 -9.79
N ALA A 45 -17.91 -29.43 -10.51
CA ALA A 45 -17.91 -29.40 -11.97
C ALA A 45 -17.05 -28.29 -12.57
N ASP A 46 -16.66 -27.31 -11.76
CA ASP A 46 -16.01 -26.10 -12.26
C ASP A 46 -14.54 -26.38 -12.55
N ALA A 47 -14.19 -26.29 -13.82
CA ALA A 47 -12.84 -26.52 -14.31
C ALA A 47 -11.83 -25.59 -13.62
N ALA A 48 -12.22 -24.36 -13.28
CA ALA A 48 -11.38 -23.42 -12.55
C ALA A 48 -10.96 -23.91 -11.15
N PHE A 49 -11.70 -24.85 -10.54
CA PHE A 49 -11.42 -25.42 -9.21
C PHE A 49 -10.83 -26.83 -9.26
N THR A 50 -10.80 -27.46 -10.43
CA THR A 50 -10.48 -28.90 -10.56
C THR A 50 -9.48 -29.22 -11.67
N SER A 51 -9.29 -28.33 -12.64
CA SER A 51 -8.29 -28.53 -13.69
C SER A 51 -6.90 -28.20 -13.15
N PRO A 52 -5.94 -29.13 -13.23
CA PRO A 52 -4.53 -28.80 -13.05
C PRO A 52 -4.17 -27.71 -14.05
N GLU A 53 -3.33 -26.76 -13.65
CA GLU A 53 -2.89 -25.71 -14.57
C GLU A 53 -2.32 -26.34 -15.83
N SER A 54 -2.96 -26.07 -16.97
CA SER A 54 -2.27 -26.24 -18.24
C SER A 54 -1.41 -25.00 -18.42
N ALA A 55 -0.15 -25.19 -18.83
CA ALA A 55 0.91 -24.18 -18.98
C ALA A 55 0.58 -22.93 -19.85
N ALA A 56 -0.68 -22.76 -20.28
CA ALA A 56 -1.16 -21.65 -21.07
C ALA A 56 -2.47 -21.02 -20.53
N THR A 57 -2.94 -21.40 -19.34
CA THR A 57 -4.25 -20.94 -18.84
C THR A 57 -4.26 -20.30 -17.45
N CYS A 58 -3.17 -20.40 -16.67
CA CYS A 58 -2.94 -19.65 -15.43
C CYS A 58 -1.43 -19.38 -15.22
N ASP A 59 -0.74 -18.90 -16.25
CA ASP A 59 0.72 -18.82 -16.30
C ASP A 59 1.31 -17.63 -15.55
N TYR A 60 1.01 -17.39 -14.28
CA TYR A 60 1.85 -16.39 -13.63
C TYR A 60 3.37 -16.80 -13.78
N CYS A 61 3.69 -18.12 -13.70
CA CYS A 61 4.32 -19.02 -14.72
C CYS A 61 4.80 -20.37 -14.12
N ASP A 62 4.31 -21.52 -14.63
CA ASP A 62 4.93 -22.86 -14.47
C ASP A 62 5.85 -23.14 -15.66
N ASP A 63 7.12 -22.75 -15.52
CA ASP A 63 8.17 -23.03 -16.49
C ASP A 63 9.05 -24.21 -16.09
N SER A 64 8.89 -24.75 -14.87
CA SER A 64 9.79 -25.76 -14.30
C SER A 64 9.22 -27.18 -14.32
N GLY A 65 7.90 -27.34 -14.41
CA GLY A 65 7.19 -28.61 -14.39
C GLY A 65 7.26 -29.32 -13.03
N MET A 66 7.59 -28.61 -11.95
CA MET A 66 7.71 -29.15 -10.59
C MET A 66 6.43 -28.97 -9.74
N GLY A 67 5.43 -28.29 -10.30
CA GLY A 67 4.07 -28.19 -9.76
C GLY A 67 3.86 -26.98 -8.85
N LEU A 68 2.58 -26.59 -8.70
CA LEU A 68 2.11 -25.35 -8.06
C LEU A 68 2.61 -25.10 -6.63
N GLY A 69 3.01 -26.14 -5.89
CA GLY A 69 3.57 -26.00 -4.54
C GLY A 69 5.04 -25.56 -4.52
N GLU A 70 5.75 -25.69 -5.64
CA GLU A 70 7.12 -25.18 -5.83
C GLU A 70 7.15 -23.91 -6.70
N GLU A 71 6.00 -23.44 -7.19
CA GLU A 71 5.90 -22.33 -8.15
C GLU A 71 5.04 -21.20 -7.62
N VAL A 72 5.62 -20.56 -6.63
CA VAL A 72 5.09 -19.38 -5.98
C VAL A 72 5.70 -18.18 -6.72
N PRO A 73 5.01 -17.54 -7.69
CA PRO A 73 4.47 -16.22 -7.36
C PRO A 73 3.24 -15.77 -8.17
N PHE A 74 2.24 -15.23 -7.47
CA PHE A 74 1.58 -14.01 -7.94
C PHE A 74 2.67 -12.99 -8.29
N ALA A 75 2.88 -12.70 -9.58
CA ALA A 75 3.62 -11.51 -9.96
C ALA A 75 2.83 -10.29 -9.44
N THR A 76 3.47 -9.42 -8.68
CA THR A 76 2.86 -8.16 -8.26
C THR A 76 2.42 -7.43 -9.53
N SER A 77 1.11 -7.33 -9.78
CA SER A 77 0.61 -6.82 -11.05
C SER A 77 0.72 -5.28 -11.07
N MET A 78 1.93 -4.78 -11.29
CA MET A 78 2.16 -3.44 -11.82
C MET A 78 3.55 -3.36 -12.44
N GLY A 79 3.60 -3.63 -13.74
CA GLY A 79 4.73 -3.24 -14.57
C GLY A 79 4.81 -1.72 -14.63
N TYR A 80 5.94 -1.17 -14.17
CA TYR A 80 6.40 0.20 -14.37
C TYR A 80 5.30 1.20 -14.74
N SER A 81 4.41 1.53 -13.81
CA SER A 81 3.52 2.67 -13.96
C SER A 81 4.17 3.84 -13.26
N ASP A 82 4.69 4.80 -14.03
CA ASP A 82 4.68 6.16 -13.52
C ASP A 82 3.22 6.50 -13.31
N VAL A 83 2.82 6.55 -12.04
CA VAL A 83 1.50 7.03 -11.65
C VAL A 83 1.48 8.55 -11.87
N ASP A 84 1.61 8.98 -13.12
CA ASP A 84 1.35 10.35 -13.56
C ASP A 84 -0.17 10.56 -13.75
N ARG A 85 -0.94 9.47 -13.72
CA ARG A 85 -2.40 9.43 -13.82
C ARG A 85 -3.03 9.20 -12.46
N PHE A 86 -3.08 10.25 -11.66
CA PHE A 86 -3.96 10.29 -10.50
C PHE A 86 -5.41 10.52 -10.97
N TRP A 87 -6.33 9.65 -10.60
CA TRP A 87 -7.76 9.79 -10.95
C TRP A 87 -8.60 10.33 -9.80
N SER A 88 -8.16 10.09 -8.57
CA SER A 88 -8.86 10.51 -7.37
C SER A 88 -8.04 11.57 -6.65
N ALA A 89 -8.60 12.78 -6.59
CA ALA A 89 -8.07 13.89 -5.81
C ALA A 89 -9.04 14.18 -4.67
N TYR A 90 -8.51 14.31 -3.45
CA TYR A 90 -9.29 14.56 -2.25
C TYR A 90 -8.85 15.85 -1.56
N GLY A 91 -9.77 16.42 -0.78
CA GLY A 91 -9.51 17.63 0.00
C GLY A 91 -9.13 18.81 -0.88
N THR A 92 -7.98 19.42 -0.61
CA THR A 92 -7.48 20.59 -1.35
C THR A 92 -6.57 20.24 -2.54
N ALA A 93 -6.43 18.96 -2.91
CA ALA A 93 -5.61 18.58 -4.06
C ALA A 93 -6.16 19.16 -5.37
N ARG A 94 -5.27 19.64 -6.25
CA ARG A 94 -5.66 20.28 -7.50
C ARG A 94 -4.63 20.09 -8.61
N VAL A 95 -5.13 20.03 -9.84
CA VAL A 95 -4.29 20.02 -11.03
C VAL A 95 -3.86 21.45 -11.32
N LYS A 96 -2.55 21.69 -11.32
CA LYS A 96 -1.95 22.95 -11.76
C LYS A 96 -1.61 22.81 -13.23
N LEU A 97 -2.29 23.57 -14.09
CA LEU A 97 -2.01 23.55 -15.52
C LEU A 97 -0.71 24.33 -15.81
N VAL A 98 0.41 23.68 -15.54
CA VAL A 98 1.72 24.02 -16.10
C VAL A 98 1.98 23.01 -17.22
N VAL A 99 2.73 23.37 -18.26
CA VAL A 99 3.10 22.40 -19.32
C VAL A 99 4.53 21.94 -19.04
N PRO A 100 4.78 20.62 -18.83
CA PRO A 100 3.82 19.51 -18.78
C PRO A 100 2.93 19.53 -17.52
N LEU A 101 1.72 18.93 -17.63
CA LEU A 101 0.67 18.89 -16.59
C LEU A 101 1.25 18.53 -15.22
N LEU A 102 0.94 19.34 -14.22
CA LEU A 102 1.53 19.26 -12.90
C LEU A 102 0.44 19.04 -11.85
N TRP A 103 0.50 17.94 -11.10
CA TRP A 103 -0.35 17.76 -9.92
C TRP A 103 0.25 18.52 -8.74
N ALA A 104 -0.57 19.34 -8.08
CA ALA A 104 -0.27 19.94 -6.79
C ALA A 104 -1.19 19.30 -5.75
N VAL A 105 -0.60 18.51 -4.84
CA VAL A 105 -1.36 17.83 -3.78
C VAL A 105 -1.88 18.84 -2.75
N ASN A 106 -1.17 19.96 -2.61
CA ASN A 106 -1.67 21.18 -2.01
C ASN A 106 -0.98 22.40 -2.65
N ASP A 107 -1.72 23.50 -2.84
CA ASP A 107 -1.19 24.79 -3.34
C ASP A 107 -1.25 25.87 -2.24
N ALA A 108 -0.32 25.74 -1.29
CA ALA A 108 0.02 26.73 -0.29
C ALA A 108 -1.11 27.22 0.65
N HIS A 109 -2.26 26.54 0.70
CA HIS A 109 -3.33 26.95 1.59
C HIS A 109 -2.91 26.63 3.03
N PRO A 110 -2.96 27.59 3.98
CA PRO A 110 -2.39 27.48 5.33
C PRO A 110 -2.99 26.40 6.24
N SER A 111 -3.99 25.67 5.74
CA SER A 111 -4.67 24.55 6.40
C SER A 111 -5.19 23.53 5.39
N GLY A 112 -4.73 23.59 4.15
CA GLY A 112 -5.17 22.66 3.12
C GLY A 112 -4.60 21.28 3.38
N VAL A 113 -5.45 20.26 3.39
CA VAL A 113 -5.00 18.88 3.30
C VAL A 113 -5.58 18.31 2.02
N GLY A 114 -4.71 17.74 1.20
CA GLY A 114 -5.10 17.11 -0.05
C GLY A 114 -4.38 15.80 -0.25
N GLY A 115 -4.85 15.01 -1.19
CA GLY A 115 -4.20 13.76 -1.54
C GLY A 115 -4.60 13.32 -2.93
N VAL A 116 -3.69 12.59 -3.54
CA VAL A 116 -3.85 12.00 -4.86
C VAL A 116 -3.53 10.52 -4.76
N TYR A 117 -4.37 9.69 -5.34
CA TYR A 117 -4.22 8.22 -5.31
C TYR A 117 -4.05 7.68 -6.72
N ALA A 118 -3.26 6.61 -6.84
CA ALA A 118 -3.11 5.88 -8.08
C ALA A 118 -4.46 5.41 -8.61
N ALA A 119 -4.59 5.37 -9.93
CA ALA A 119 -5.80 4.88 -10.61
C ALA A 119 -6.08 3.41 -10.29
N ASP A 120 -4.99 2.64 -10.30
CA ASP A 120 -4.99 1.20 -10.20
C ASP A 120 -4.47 0.80 -8.82
N THR A 121 -5.08 -0.25 -8.27
CA THR A 121 -4.63 -0.85 -7.02
C THR A 121 -3.35 -1.66 -7.22
N VAL A 122 -2.44 -1.60 -6.26
CA VAL A 122 -1.29 -2.49 -6.17
C VAL A 122 -1.74 -3.85 -5.67
N VAL A 123 -1.57 -4.88 -6.47
CA VAL A 123 -1.76 -6.28 -6.04
C VAL A 123 -0.43 -6.78 -5.52
N ILE A 124 -0.35 -7.19 -4.25
CA ILE A 124 0.89 -7.69 -3.65
C ILE A 124 1.14 -9.13 -4.09
N GLY A 125 2.36 -9.38 -4.58
CA GLY A 125 2.82 -10.72 -4.95
C GLY A 125 3.26 -11.55 -3.76
N TYR A 126 4.04 -12.61 -4.04
CA TYR A 126 4.75 -13.35 -2.99
C TYR A 126 6.15 -12.80 -2.72
N SER A 127 6.72 -12.03 -3.66
CA SER A 127 8.00 -11.36 -3.45
C SER A 127 7.82 -10.01 -2.77
N ASP A 128 8.96 -9.43 -2.39
CA ASP A 128 9.01 -8.07 -1.90
C ASP A 128 8.44 -7.08 -2.93
N THR A 129 7.48 -6.28 -2.48
CA THR A 129 6.96 -5.14 -3.23
C THR A 129 7.61 -3.85 -2.77
N TYR A 130 8.14 -3.07 -3.70
CA TYR A 130 8.75 -1.77 -3.43
C TYR A 130 7.87 -0.65 -3.95
N LEU A 131 7.48 0.25 -3.05
CA LEU A 131 6.77 1.49 -3.33
C LEU A 131 7.74 2.66 -3.16
N GLU A 132 8.16 3.26 -4.27
CA GLU A 132 9.03 4.44 -4.27
C GLU A 132 8.19 5.70 -4.53
N ALA A 133 7.99 6.49 -3.49
CA ALA A 133 7.34 7.79 -3.59
C ALA A 133 8.40 8.88 -3.75
N SER A 134 8.18 9.79 -4.69
CA SER A 134 8.96 11.02 -4.80
C SER A 134 8.05 12.22 -5.04
N VAL A 135 8.40 13.33 -4.42
CA VAL A 135 7.68 14.60 -4.54
C VAL A 135 8.66 15.74 -4.70
N THR A 136 8.25 16.80 -5.39
CA THR A 136 8.96 18.07 -5.41
C THR A 136 8.26 19.03 -4.48
N THR A 137 8.91 19.41 -3.39
CA THR A 137 8.36 20.35 -2.42
C THR A 137 8.87 21.74 -2.74
N VAL A 138 7.97 22.72 -2.85
CA VAL A 138 8.31 24.11 -3.15
C VAL A 138 7.96 24.96 -1.93
N ALA A 139 8.94 25.64 -1.36
CA ALA A 139 8.73 26.56 -0.25
C ALA A 139 8.77 28.01 -0.74
N THR A 140 7.82 28.83 -0.33
CA THR A 140 7.93 30.30 -0.48
C THR A 140 8.75 30.90 0.67
N ALA A 141 9.62 31.86 0.35
CA ALA A 141 10.53 32.47 1.33
C ALA A 141 9.77 33.14 2.49
N GLY A 142 10.28 33.02 3.72
CA GLY A 142 9.91 33.92 4.81
C GLY A 142 9.89 33.34 6.23
N GLU A 143 9.65 32.05 6.43
CA GLU A 143 9.57 31.39 7.75
C GLU A 143 9.72 29.87 7.53
N PRO A 144 10.02 29.06 8.58
CA PRO A 144 10.06 27.62 8.41
C PRO A 144 8.71 27.09 7.97
N VAL A 145 8.77 26.19 7.00
CA VAL A 145 7.60 25.51 6.46
C VAL A 145 7.07 24.55 7.52
N MET A 146 5.77 24.61 7.78
CA MET A 146 5.06 23.59 8.55
C MET A 146 4.30 22.66 7.60
N GLY A 147 3.96 21.46 8.07
CA GLY A 147 3.18 20.47 7.31
C GLY A 147 4.07 19.34 6.84
N GLY A 148 3.90 18.92 5.58
CA GLY A 148 4.62 17.78 5.03
C GLY A 148 3.84 17.03 3.96
N TRP A 149 4.25 15.79 3.73
CA TRP A 149 3.54 14.83 2.90
C TRP A 149 3.64 13.42 3.48
N ALA A 150 2.80 12.52 3.00
CA ALA A 150 2.92 11.10 3.34
C ALA A 150 2.69 10.22 2.10
N LEU A 151 3.44 9.12 2.04
CA LEU A 151 3.06 7.95 1.24
C LEU A 151 2.04 7.15 2.05
N VAL A 152 0.88 6.91 1.47
CA VAL A 152 -0.25 6.22 2.10
C VAL A 152 -0.55 4.95 1.34
N VAL A 153 -0.75 3.85 2.07
CA VAL A 153 -1.09 2.52 1.55
C VAL A 153 -2.33 2.04 2.29
N LEU A 154 -3.45 1.89 1.58
CA LEU A 154 -4.74 1.49 2.14
C LEU A 154 -5.23 0.22 1.45
N PRO A 155 -5.94 -0.69 2.14
CA PRO A 155 -6.64 -1.80 1.46
C PRO A 155 -7.63 -1.28 0.41
N GLU A 156 -7.82 -2.01 -0.69
CA GLU A 156 -8.78 -1.67 -1.73
C GLU A 156 -10.18 -1.44 -1.15
N GLY A 157 -10.83 -0.35 -1.55
CA GLY A 157 -12.17 0.02 -1.08
C GLY A 157 -12.20 0.65 0.31
N ALA A 158 -11.07 0.82 0.99
CA ALA A 158 -10.99 1.67 2.17
C ALA A 158 -11.31 3.12 1.77
N ALA A 159 -12.25 3.75 2.48
CA ALA A 159 -12.64 5.12 2.16
C ALA A 159 -11.45 6.07 2.34
N SER A 160 -10.97 6.67 1.25
CA SER A 160 -9.89 7.66 1.27
C SER A 160 -10.39 9.02 1.77
N HIS A 161 -10.83 9.06 3.03
CA HIS A 161 -11.11 10.31 3.72
C HIS A 161 -9.82 10.82 4.35
N ILE A 162 -9.29 11.90 3.79
CA ILE A 162 -8.15 12.59 4.36
C ILE A 162 -8.63 13.35 5.60
N GLY A 163 -7.96 13.13 6.74
CA GLY A 163 -8.25 13.83 7.98
C GLY A 163 -8.16 15.35 7.81
N SER A 164 -9.02 16.10 8.51
CA SER A 164 -9.00 17.57 8.44
C SER A 164 -7.74 18.21 9.03
N SER A 165 -6.96 17.45 9.79
CA SER A 165 -5.83 17.94 10.58
C SER A 165 -4.62 17.01 10.58
N SER A 166 -4.59 15.98 9.74
CA SER A 166 -3.45 15.08 9.60
C SER A 166 -3.12 14.91 8.12
N MET A 167 -1.85 14.65 7.79
CA MET A 167 -1.47 14.22 6.43
C MET A 167 -1.91 12.79 6.14
N ARG A 168 -2.75 12.18 6.97
CA ARG A 168 -3.07 10.76 6.93
C ARG A 168 -4.58 10.63 6.84
N PRO A 169 -5.07 9.54 6.23
CA PRO A 169 -6.47 9.20 6.36
C PRO A 169 -6.83 8.89 7.81
N ASP A 170 -7.94 9.43 8.29
CA ASP A 170 -8.44 9.15 9.64
C ASP A 170 -9.50 8.04 9.57
N GLY A 171 -9.54 7.15 10.57
CA GLY A 171 -10.61 6.17 10.71
C GLY A 171 -10.55 4.98 9.74
N VAL A 172 -9.44 4.82 9.02
CA VAL A 172 -9.19 3.67 8.14
C VAL A 172 -7.98 2.86 8.60
N ARG A 173 -7.93 1.59 8.17
CA ARG A 173 -6.75 0.74 8.35
C ARG A 173 -5.82 0.88 7.15
N GLY A 174 -4.52 0.77 7.41
CA GLY A 174 -3.47 0.83 6.40
C GLY A 174 -2.17 1.34 6.99
N TRP A 175 -1.33 1.95 6.17
CA TRP A 175 -0.06 2.52 6.60
C TRP A 175 0.17 3.91 6.02
N ALA A 176 0.97 4.69 6.74
CA ALA A 176 1.45 5.97 6.26
C ALA A 176 2.93 6.17 6.63
N ALA A 177 3.76 6.45 5.63
CA ALA A 177 5.11 6.96 5.80
C ALA A 177 5.09 8.47 5.61
N GLN A 178 5.16 9.22 6.71
CA GLN A 178 4.98 10.65 6.75
C GLN A 178 6.33 11.36 6.85
N TRP A 179 6.56 12.30 5.94
CA TRP A 179 7.62 13.30 6.00
C TRP A 179 7.04 14.62 6.52
N SER A 180 7.53 15.12 7.65
CA SER A 180 7.06 16.38 8.24
C SER A 180 8.14 17.45 8.13
N PHE A 181 7.75 18.66 7.71
CA PHE A 181 8.62 19.83 7.66
C PHE A 181 8.60 20.52 9.03
N SER A 182 9.75 20.53 9.71
CA SER A 182 9.93 21.03 11.07
C SER A 182 8.95 20.44 12.11
N THR A 183 9.48 19.93 13.22
CA THR A 183 8.60 19.44 14.31
C THR A 183 8.40 20.52 15.36
N PHE A 184 7.14 20.80 15.70
CA PHE A 184 6.81 21.59 16.89
C PHE A 184 7.00 20.69 18.11
N VAL A 185 8.20 20.69 18.69
CA VAL A 185 8.40 20.04 19.99
C VAL A 185 7.69 20.92 21.02
N GLY A 186 6.69 20.36 21.72
CA GLY A 186 5.70 21.02 22.59
C GLY A 186 6.21 21.87 23.77
N ILE A 187 7.44 22.36 23.70
CA ILE A 187 8.11 23.27 24.63
C ILE A 187 8.71 24.51 23.91
N GLY A 188 8.27 24.80 22.68
CA GLY A 188 8.69 26.00 21.95
C GLY A 188 10.08 25.92 21.30
N LEU A 189 10.66 24.72 21.23
CA LEU A 189 11.87 24.47 20.45
C LEU A 189 11.45 24.08 19.03
N ARG A 190 11.69 24.99 18.07
CA ARG A 190 11.68 24.65 16.65
C ARG A 190 12.93 23.83 16.39
N ASN A 191 12.75 22.53 16.17
CA ASN A 191 13.78 21.78 15.48
C ASN A 191 13.53 22.03 14.00
N ASP A 192 14.42 22.81 13.38
CA ASP A 192 14.35 23.07 11.94
C ASP A 192 14.48 21.75 11.13
N ALA A 193 14.93 20.67 11.77
CA ALA A 193 14.98 19.36 11.16
C ALA A 193 13.60 18.81 10.76
N ASP A 194 13.53 18.36 9.52
CA ASP A 194 12.47 17.47 9.06
C ASP A 194 12.44 16.18 9.89
N SER A 195 11.32 15.47 9.82
CA SER A 195 11.19 14.16 10.46
C SER A 195 10.45 13.20 9.56
N VAL A 196 10.88 11.94 9.55
CA VAL A 196 10.15 10.87 8.88
C VAL A 196 9.63 9.89 9.91
N CYS A 197 8.34 9.58 9.84
CA CYS A 197 7.64 8.71 10.76
C CYS A 197 6.87 7.64 9.98
N PHE A 198 6.80 6.44 10.52
CA PHE A 198 6.03 5.34 9.94
C PHE A 198 4.89 4.93 10.89
N TYR A 199 3.67 4.95 10.37
CA TYR A 199 2.43 4.77 11.13
C TYR A 199 1.62 3.59 10.60
N GLU A 200 1.10 2.80 11.52
CA GLU A 200 -0.05 1.93 11.31
C GLU A 200 -1.29 2.80 11.50
N LEU A 201 -2.11 2.89 10.45
CA LEU A 201 -3.40 3.57 10.50
C LEU A 201 -4.41 2.61 11.10
N LEU A 202 -5.17 3.11 12.06
CA LEU A 202 -6.20 2.34 12.76
C LEU A 202 -7.52 3.10 12.66
N SER A 203 -8.65 2.38 12.75
CA SER A 203 -9.99 2.98 12.74
C SER A 203 -10.33 3.88 13.95
N GLY A 204 -9.33 4.19 14.78
CA GLY A 204 -9.44 5.06 15.95
C GLY A 204 -8.21 5.94 16.10
N THR A 205 -7.19 5.46 16.81
CA THR A 205 -5.96 6.22 17.04
C THR A 205 -4.80 5.57 16.30
N ASP A 206 -4.15 6.31 15.42
CA ASP A 206 -2.97 5.85 14.71
C ASP A 206 -1.89 5.37 15.68
N ARG A 207 -1.26 4.26 15.35
CA ARG A 207 -0.14 3.72 16.12
C ARG A 207 1.14 4.03 15.36
N ALA A 208 2.02 4.81 15.97
CA ALA A 208 3.37 4.95 15.46
C ALA A 208 4.08 3.59 15.58
N MET A 209 4.47 2.99 14.45
CA MET A 209 5.20 1.72 14.43
C MET A 209 6.67 1.91 14.77
N ASN A 210 7.17 3.15 14.65
CA ASN A 210 8.53 3.50 15.06
C ASN A 210 8.56 4.88 15.74
N THR A 211 9.61 5.13 16.53
CA THR A 211 9.91 6.49 17.02
C THR A 211 10.14 7.38 15.81
N CYS A 212 9.38 8.47 15.70
CA CYS A 212 9.65 9.53 14.73
C CYS A 212 11.13 9.95 14.84
N PHE A 213 11.90 9.69 13.81
CA PHE A 213 13.28 10.13 13.78
C PHE A 213 13.29 11.56 13.26
N GLY A 214 13.69 12.50 14.12
CA GLY A 214 14.19 13.76 13.63
C GLY A 214 15.44 13.45 12.80
N VAL A 215 15.52 13.93 11.56
CA VAL A 215 16.79 13.90 10.82
C VAL A 215 17.74 14.92 11.46
N GLY A 216 18.23 14.58 12.65
CA GLY A 216 19.12 15.35 13.49
C GLY A 216 20.52 15.33 12.90
N PHE A 217 20.70 16.05 11.80
CA PHE A 217 22.02 16.33 11.31
C PHE A 217 22.63 17.46 12.15
N THR A 218 23.89 17.31 12.54
CA THR A 218 24.71 18.42 13.05
C THR A 218 24.95 19.49 11.97
N SER A 219 24.70 19.15 10.70
CA SER A 219 24.49 20.05 9.56
C SER A 219 23.64 19.33 8.50
N PRO A 220 22.33 19.59 8.37
CA PRO A 220 21.52 18.89 7.38
C PRO A 220 22.11 19.08 5.99
N PRO A 221 22.25 18.02 5.17
CA PRO A 221 22.54 18.21 3.76
C PRO A 221 21.48 19.16 3.20
N SER A 222 21.92 20.20 2.49
CA SER A 222 21.10 21.28 1.93
C SER A 222 19.93 20.84 1.05
N TRP A 223 19.86 19.54 0.75
CA TRP A 223 18.86 18.86 -0.07
C TRP A 223 17.68 18.32 0.72
N THR A 224 17.67 18.45 2.05
CA THR A 224 16.58 17.96 2.91
C THR A 224 15.72 19.07 3.48
N HIS A 225 16.19 20.32 3.44
CA HIS A 225 15.67 21.38 4.28
C HIS A 225 15.07 22.51 3.46
N GLN A 226 13.78 22.78 3.64
CA GLN A 226 13.08 23.84 2.90
C GLN A 226 13.38 25.27 3.40
N ASN A 227 14.15 25.44 4.48
CA ASN A 227 14.41 26.78 5.02
C ASN A 227 15.59 27.44 4.29
N GLY A 228 15.32 27.97 3.10
CA GLY A 228 16.22 28.85 2.34
C GLY A 228 15.64 30.27 2.23
N PRO A 229 16.47 31.33 2.14
CA PRO A 229 16.01 32.72 1.99
C PRO A 229 15.38 33.05 0.62
N ALA A 230 15.29 32.07 -0.29
CA ALA A 230 14.70 32.18 -1.62
C ALA A 230 13.76 30.99 -1.83
N THR A 231 12.87 31.07 -2.83
CA THR A 231 12.02 29.96 -3.23
C THR A 231 12.89 28.75 -3.55
N THR A 232 12.90 27.75 -2.69
CA THR A 232 13.66 26.51 -2.88
C THR A 232 12.70 25.40 -3.29
N SER A 233 13.09 24.70 -4.35
CA SER A 233 12.45 23.47 -4.78
C SER A 233 13.35 22.32 -4.38
N VAL A 234 12.81 21.35 -3.62
CA VAL A 234 13.56 20.20 -3.13
C VAL A 234 12.82 18.93 -3.53
N THR A 235 13.52 18.00 -4.17
CA THR A 235 12.96 16.67 -4.42
C THR A 235 13.21 15.77 -3.22
N GLN A 236 12.15 15.21 -2.66
CA GLN A 236 12.20 14.28 -1.54
C GLN A 236 11.70 12.92 -2.01
N SER A 237 12.25 11.85 -1.45
CA SER A 237 11.83 10.48 -1.77
C SER A 237 11.80 9.58 -0.54
N LEU A 238 10.86 8.64 -0.57
CA LEU A 238 10.69 7.55 0.37
C LEU A 238 10.57 6.25 -0.42
N ARG A 239 11.16 5.17 0.10
CA ARG A 239 10.97 3.81 -0.40
C ARG A 239 10.38 2.97 0.70
N LEU A 240 9.24 2.35 0.46
CA LEU A 240 8.64 1.36 1.35
C LEU A 240 8.76 -0.01 0.67
N ARG A 241 9.46 -0.93 1.33
CA ARG A 241 9.45 -2.35 0.99
C ARG A 241 8.39 -3.05 1.84
N ILE A 242 7.57 -3.87 1.20
CA ILE A 242 6.55 -4.72 1.81
C ILE A 242 6.96 -6.17 1.52
N THR A 243 7.22 -6.92 2.57
CA THR A 243 7.41 -8.37 2.52
C THR A 243 6.07 -9.00 2.92
N PRO A 244 5.39 -9.69 1.99
CA PRO A 244 4.12 -10.35 2.28
C PRO A 244 4.34 -11.56 3.20
N ASP A 245 3.25 -11.98 3.83
CA ASP A 245 3.14 -13.19 4.62
C ASP A 245 3.34 -14.45 3.76
N ASP A 246 4.09 -15.43 4.27
CA ASP A 246 4.20 -16.74 3.63
C ASP A 246 3.11 -17.66 4.18
N VAL A 247 2.02 -17.76 3.41
CA VAL A 247 0.84 -18.58 3.76
C VAL A 247 1.13 -20.07 3.94
N SER A 248 2.33 -20.54 3.57
CA SER A 248 2.75 -21.93 3.79
C SER A 248 3.25 -22.16 5.22
N THR A 249 3.58 -21.09 5.95
CA THR A 249 4.00 -21.16 7.34
C THR A 249 2.82 -20.90 8.28
N PRO A 250 2.90 -21.33 9.54
CA PRO A 250 1.90 -20.99 10.55
C PRO A 250 2.12 -19.62 11.21
N GLN A 251 3.16 -18.86 10.83
CA GLN A 251 3.54 -17.60 11.45
C GLN A 251 3.20 -16.45 10.50
N ASP A 252 2.82 -15.29 11.03
CA ASP A 252 2.67 -14.09 10.21
C ASP A 252 4.04 -13.44 10.01
N GLU A 253 4.59 -13.57 8.81
CA GLU A 253 5.90 -13.05 8.43
C GLU A 253 5.81 -11.69 7.70
N THR A 254 4.65 -11.04 7.74
CA THR A 254 4.49 -9.70 7.15
C THR A 254 5.49 -8.74 7.77
N ALA A 255 6.35 -8.17 6.93
CA ALA A 255 7.33 -7.19 7.33
C ALA A 255 7.29 -5.97 6.42
N MET A 256 7.66 -4.81 6.96
CA MET A 256 7.78 -3.58 6.18
C MET A 256 9.05 -2.85 6.54
N GLU A 257 9.70 -2.29 5.54
CA GLU A 257 10.92 -1.51 5.68
C GLU A 257 10.80 -0.18 4.92
N LEU A 258 10.77 0.91 5.66
CA LEU A 258 10.79 2.27 5.14
C LEU A 258 12.24 2.78 5.09
N THR A 259 12.73 3.09 3.89
CA THR A 259 14.01 3.73 3.64
C THR A 259 13.81 5.18 3.18
N ALA A 260 14.54 6.10 3.81
CA ALA A 260 14.80 7.46 3.33
C ALA A 260 16.32 7.68 3.28
N PRO A 261 16.85 8.74 2.64
CA PRO A 261 18.29 8.93 2.43
C PRO A 261 19.20 8.71 3.64
N THR A 262 18.69 8.95 4.86
CA THR A 262 19.42 8.73 6.11
C THR A 262 18.59 8.05 7.19
N LEU A 263 17.48 7.43 6.81
CA LEU A 263 16.60 6.76 7.76
C LEU A 263 16.24 5.37 7.26
N MET A 264 16.21 4.43 8.20
CA MET A 264 15.60 3.13 8.02
C MET A 264 14.68 2.86 9.20
N ALA A 265 13.43 2.51 8.93
CA ALA A 265 12.44 2.10 9.91
C ALA A 265 11.84 0.78 9.45
N ALA A 266 11.65 -0.18 10.35
CA ALA A 266 11.05 -1.45 10.01
C ALA A 266 10.07 -1.94 11.08
N CYS A 267 9.13 -2.77 10.66
CA CYS A 267 8.25 -3.56 11.52
C CYS A 267 8.18 -5.00 10.97
N ASP A 268 7.79 -5.94 11.82
CA ASP A 268 7.69 -7.36 11.49
C ASP A 268 6.68 -8.02 12.44
N ASN A 269 5.62 -8.64 11.90
CA ASN A 269 4.56 -9.31 12.65
C ASN A 269 5.03 -10.55 13.42
N GLY A 270 6.16 -11.15 13.05
CA GLY A 270 6.81 -12.25 13.76
C GLY A 270 7.61 -11.79 15.00
N THR A 271 7.70 -10.48 15.25
CA THR A 271 8.56 -9.92 16.31
C THR A 271 7.79 -9.08 17.34
N SER A 272 8.51 -8.47 18.29
CA SER A 272 7.92 -7.55 19.28
C SER A 272 7.40 -6.23 18.71
N ALA A 273 7.66 -5.93 17.43
CA ALA A 273 7.26 -4.69 16.76
C ALA A 273 6.36 -4.99 15.53
N PRO A 274 5.10 -5.42 15.76
CA PRO A 274 4.22 -5.85 14.67
C PRO A 274 3.86 -4.69 13.74
N CYS A 275 3.77 -4.98 12.45
CA CYS A 275 3.26 -4.10 11.39
C CYS A 275 1.74 -3.89 11.43
N GLY A 276 1.04 -4.70 12.22
CA GLY A 276 -0.37 -4.51 12.52
C GLY A 276 -1.27 -5.46 11.74
N MET A 277 -1.43 -5.23 10.44
CA MET A 277 -2.19 -6.13 9.57
C MET A 277 -1.25 -7.08 8.82
N THR A 278 -1.73 -8.30 8.61
CA THR A 278 -1.14 -9.29 7.71
C THR A 278 -1.32 -8.82 6.27
N VAL A 279 -0.28 -8.93 5.45
CA VAL A 279 -0.35 -8.71 4.01
C VAL A 279 -0.18 -10.06 3.34
N SER A 280 -1.25 -10.60 2.78
CA SER A 280 -1.17 -11.85 2.05
C SER A 280 -0.96 -11.61 0.55
N PRO A 281 -0.29 -12.53 -0.15
CA PRO A 281 -0.25 -12.51 -1.61
C PRO A 281 -1.66 -12.48 -2.20
N GLY A 282 -1.86 -11.62 -3.21
CA GLY A 282 -3.17 -11.33 -3.81
C GLY A 282 -3.91 -10.15 -3.16
N ASP A 283 -3.48 -9.67 -1.99
CA ASP A 283 -4.05 -8.48 -1.37
C ASP A 283 -3.88 -7.26 -2.27
N ARG A 284 -4.90 -6.39 -2.25
CA ARG A 284 -4.97 -5.21 -3.11
C ARG A 284 -4.95 -3.94 -2.29
N PHE A 285 -4.11 -2.99 -2.71
CA PHE A 285 -3.92 -1.73 -2.00
C PHE A 285 -4.08 -0.52 -2.92
N GLU A 286 -4.82 0.47 -2.44
CA GLU A 286 -4.78 1.83 -2.96
C GLU A 286 -3.54 2.54 -2.40
N VAL A 287 -2.70 3.06 -3.30
CA VAL A 287 -1.49 3.81 -2.91
C VAL A 287 -1.62 5.25 -3.35
N GLY A 288 -1.28 6.17 -2.45
CA GLY A 288 -1.41 7.59 -2.70
C GLY A 288 -0.36 8.44 -2.01
N ILE A 289 -0.30 9.70 -2.43
CA ILE A 289 0.46 10.75 -1.76
C ILE A 289 -0.52 11.77 -1.21
N THR A 290 -0.44 12.00 0.08
CA THR A 290 -1.19 13.04 0.79
C THR A 290 -0.24 14.15 1.21
N ALA A 291 -0.75 15.38 1.32
CA ALA A 291 0.03 16.53 1.73
C ALA A 291 -0.80 17.48 2.59
N MET A 292 -0.13 18.13 3.52
CA MET A 292 -0.69 19.21 4.31
C MET A 292 0.15 20.46 4.12
N GLY A 293 -0.52 21.56 3.82
CA GLY A 293 0.12 22.87 3.78
C GLY A 293 0.16 23.47 5.17
N GLY A 294 1.33 23.97 5.54
CA GLY A 294 1.48 24.83 6.70
C GLY A 294 1.15 26.28 6.40
N SER A 295 1.15 27.11 7.44
CA SER A 295 0.83 28.54 7.39
C SER A 295 1.66 29.36 6.39
N ASN A 296 2.77 28.82 5.90
CA ASN A 296 3.76 29.48 5.04
C ASN A 296 3.86 28.86 3.63
N GLY A 297 2.90 28.03 3.25
CA GLY A 297 2.63 27.75 1.85
C GLY A 297 3.63 26.83 1.14
N ALA A 298 3.99 25.68 1.74
CA ALA A 298 4.67 24.66 0.94
C ALA A 298 3.70 23.94 0.02
N ASP A 299 4.10 23.88 -1.24
CA ASP A 299 3.44 23.07 -2.26
C ASP A 299 4.13 21.72 -2.32
N VAL A 300 3.33 20.67 -2.43
CA VAL A 300 3.80 19.33 -2.78
C VAL A 300 3.39 19.11 -4.22
N GLU A 301 4.36 19.29 -5.12
CA GLU A 301 4.21 19.20 -6.56
C GLU A 301 4.86 17.90 -7.09
N ARG A 302 4.48 17.49 -8.30
CA ARG A 302 5.07 16.31 -8.99
C ARG A 302 5.05 15.03 -8.15
N PRO A 303 3.92 14.65 -7.54
CA PRO A 303 3.82 13.34 -6.89
C PRO A 303 4.09 12.25 -7.93
N ARG A 304 5.01 11.36 -7.61
CA ARG A 304 5.34 10.17 -8.41
C ARG A 304 5.43 8.99 -7.48
N ILE A 305 4.71 7.92 -7.81
CA ILE A 305 4.84 6.62 -7.16
C ILE A 305 5.33 5.66 -8.24
N GLN A 306 6.43 4.99 -7.96
CA GLN A 306 6.92 3.88 -8.76
C GLN A 306 6.75 2.60 -7.95
N VAL A 307 6.09 1.61 -8.55
CA VAL A 307 5.95 0.27 -7.99
C VAL A 307 6.94 -0.64 -8.70
N THR A 308 7.73 -1.38 -7.93
CA THR A 308 8.63 -2.41 -8.46
C THR A 308 8.45 -3.66 -7.61
N SER A 309 8.16 -4.80 -8.26
CA SER A 309 8.43 -6.10 -7.64
C SER A 309 9.59 -6.75 -8.37
N TYR A 310 10.32 -7.59 -7.64
CA TYR A 310 11.34 -8.44 -8.23
C TYR A 310 10.79 -9.84 -8.40
N ASP A 311 9.71 -9.96 -9.17
CA ASP A 311 9.26 -11.24 -9.70
C ASP A 311 9.93 -11.42 -11.06
N SER A 312 11.13 -12.02 -11.08
CA SER A 312 11.75 -12.40 -12.34
C SER A 312 11.33 -13.83 -12.71
N CYS A 313 10.20 -13.98 -13.40
CA CYS A 313 10.02 -15.07 -14.34
C CYS A 313 10.60 -14.63 -15.69
N PRO A 314 11.61 -15.34 -16.25
CA PRO A 314 12.15 -15.07 -17.58
C PRO A 314 11.19 -15.37 -18.74
#